data_AF-A0A2E4WLI4-F1
#
_entry.id   AF-A0A2E4WLI4-F1
#
_cell.length_a   1.000
_cell.length_b   1.000
_cell.length_c   1.000
_cell.angle_alpha   90.00
_cell.angle_beta   90.00
_cell.angle_gamma   90.00
#
_symmetry.space_group_name_H-M   'P 1'
#
loop_
_entity.id
_entity.type
_entity.pdbx_description
1 polymer ?
#
loop_
_entity_poly.entity_id
_entity_poly.type
_entity_poly.pdbx_seq_one_letter_code
_entity_poly.pdbx_strand_id
1 'polypeptide(L)'
;MLLCIIFINACSDRNTNDLQTKALSLPNVIIILADDLGYGDLGCQGHPLIKTPNIDRLASEGQRWTSFYASYFACNPSRAALLTGRLPYRIHQGKSLWAPVPSREITIPELLRKKGYKSACIGKWHLGMDNGEHPNDQGFDYFYGLAGSNDAPIKQGSGFERTYENIRNAPFDVFDIQLFRQKESIEDVVKQDLLTHRYTQEAVK
;
A
#
# COMPACT_ATOMS: atom_id res chain seq x y z
N MET A 1 15.73 -16.79 -25.60
CA MET A 1 15.88 -18.21 -25.22
C MET A 1 14.52 -18.70 -24.80
N LEU A 2 13.91 -19.51 -25.67
CA LEU A 2 12.50 -19.88 -25.69
C LEU A 2 12.28 -21.05 -24.71
N LEU A 3 11.32 -20.93 -23.80
CA LEU A 3 10.72 -22.10 -23.15
C LEU A 3 9.22 -21.86 -22.97
N CYS A 4 8.45 -22.33 -23.94
CA CYS A 4 7.02 -22.59 -23.80
C CYS A 4 6.84 -23.80 -22.87
N ILE A 5 5.98 -23.69 -21.87
CA ILE A 5 5.33 -24.87 -21.26
C ILE A 5 3.83 -24.68 -21.43
N ILE A 6 3.30 -25.40 -22.40
CA ILE A 6 1.87 -25.66 -22.58
C ILE A 6 1.55 -26.86 -21.68
N PHE A 7 0.64 -26.70 -20.71
CA PHE A 7 0.01 -27.86 -20.08
C PHE A 7 -1.25 -28.23 -20.86
N ILE A 8 -1.11 -29.19 -21.78
CA ILE A 8 -2.20 -30.04 -22.25
C ILE A 8 -2.45 -31.05 -21.12
N ASN A 9 -3.59 -30.97 -20.43
CA ASN A 9 -4.07 -32.11 -19.66
C ASN A 9 -4.71 -33.10 -20.63
N ALA A 10 -3.90 -34.03 -21.11
CA ALA A 10 -4.37 -35.26 -21.71
C ALA A 10 -5.01 -36.12 -20.61
N CYS A 11 -6.28 -36.51 -20.81
CA CYS A 11 -6.89 -37.60 -20.07
C CYS A 11 -6.12 -38.88 -20.34
N SER A 12 -5.46 -39.41 -19.31
CA SER A 12 -5.05 -40.80 -19.23
C SER A 12 -5.21 -41.23 -17.78
N ASP A 13 -5.86 -42.38 -17.62
CA ASP A 13 -6.34 -42.97 -16.36
C ASP A 13 -5.42 -42.74 -15.17
N ARG A 14 -5.97 -42.12 -14.11
CA ARG A 14 -5.39 -42.18 -12.76
C ARG A 14 -6.45 -42.66 -11.78
N ASN A 15 -6.06 -43.71 -11.07
CA ASN A 15 -6.70 -44.28 -9.89
C ASN A 15 -7.59 -43.30 -9.13
N THR A 16 -8.83 -43.71 -8.88
CA THR A 16 -9.88 -43.02 -8.11
C THR A 16 -9.57 -42.82 -6.62
N ASN A 17 -8.31 -43.03 -6.18
CA ASN A 17 -7.89 -42.90 -4.78
C ASN A 17 -7.03 -41.66 -4.50
N ASP A 18 -6.83 -40.76 -5.47
CA ASP A 18 -6.07 -39.52 -5.29
C ASP A 18 -6.94 -38.26 -5.16
N LEU A 19 -8.19 -38.44 -4.68
CA LEU A 19 -8.95 -37.35 -4.05
C LEU A 19 -8.40 -37.10 -2.63
N GLN A 20 -7.07 -36.98 -2.52
CA GLN A 20 -6.48 -36.25 -1.42
C GLN A 20 -6.99 -34.82 -1.61
N THR A 21 -7.91 -34.42 -0.74
CA THR A 21 -8.32 -33.04 -0.56
C THR A 21 -7.07 -32.19 -0.46
N LYS A 22 -6.62 -31.61 -1.59
CA LYS A 22 -5.69 -30.50 -1.59
C LYS A 22 -6.42 -29.45 -0.79
N ALA A 23 -6.13 -29.39 0.51
CA ALA A 23 -6.67 -28.38 1.40
C ALA A 23 -6.49 -27.07 0.64
N LEU A 24 -7.60 -26.43 0.28
CA LEU A 24 -7.57 -25.22 -0.52
C LEU A 24 -6.80 -24.20 0.31
N SER A 25 -5.50 -24.11 0.06
CA SER A 25 -4.62 -23.17 0.73
C SER A 25 -5.15 -21.79 0.39
N LEU A 26 -5.46 -21.01 1.42
CA LEU A 26 -5.95 -19.66 1.24
C LEU A 26 -4.97 -18.88 0.34
N PRO A 27 -5.47 -18.14 -0.67
CA PRO A 27 -4.60 -17.40 -1.58
C PRO A 27 -3.91 -16.26 -0.82
N ASN A 28 -2.68 -15.91 -1.22
CA ASN A 28 -2.06 -14.68 -0.73
C ASN A 28 -2.75 -13.47 -1.37
N VAL A 29 -3.04 -12.44 -0.56
CA VAL A 29 -3.64 -11.19 -1.03
C VAL A 29 -2.58 -10.10 -0.91
N ILE A 30 -2.20 -9.50 -2.05
CA ILE A 30 -1.21 -8.43 -2.11
C ILE A 30 -1.90 -7.19 -2.68
N ILE A 31 -1.86 -6.08 -1.93
CA ILE A 31 -2.39 -4.78 -2.36
C ILE A 31 -1.21 -3.84 -2.55
N ILE A 32 -0.97 -3.43 -3.79
CA ILE A 32 0.01 -2.39 -4.13
C ILE A 32 -0.78 -1.08 -4.30
N LEU A 33 -0.57 -0.14 -3.38
CA LEU A 33 -1.21 1.17 -3.40
C LEU A 33 -0.17 2.25 -3.71
N ALA A 34 -0.20 2.79 -4.93
CA ALA A 34 0.59 3.95 -5.29
C ALA A 34 0.00 5.23 -4.67
N ASP A 35 0.85 6.20 -4.35
CA ASP A 35 0.46 7.53 -3.87
C ASP A 35 0.62 8.53 -5.02
N ASP A 36 -0.39 9.36 -5.24
CA ASP A 36 -0.43 10.42 -6.27
C ASP A 36 -0.15 9.96 -7.72
N LEU A 37 -0.48 8.70 -8.04
CA LEU A 37 -0.40 8.15 -9.41
C LEU A 37 -1.65 8.53 -10.22
N GLY A 38 -1.47 9.30 -11.28
CA GLY A 38 -2.50 9.69 -12.22
C GLY A 38 -2.89 8.57 -13.19
N TYR A 39 -4.10 8.65 -13.74
CA TYR A 39 -4.59 7.69 -14.74
C TYR A 39 -3.68 7.59 -15.97
N GLY A 40 -3.12 8.72 -16.41
CA GLY A 40 -2.28 8.81 -17.60
C GLY A 40 -0.80 8.47 -17.38
N ASP A 41 -0.36 8.11 -16.17
CA ASP A 41 1.06 7.97 -15.82
C ASP A 41 1.69 6.64 -16.29
N LEU A 42 0.86 5.63 -16.56
CA LEU A 42 1.32 4.29 -16.91
C LEU A 42 1.46 4.10 -18.42
N GLY A 43 2.45 3.32 -18.84
CA GLY A 43 2.62 2.90 -20.24
C GLY A 43 1.38 2.18 -20.77
N CYS A 44 0.80 1.27 -19.98
CA CYS A 44 -0.45 0.58 -20.31
C CYS A 44 -1.71 1.47 -20.34
N GLN A 45 -1.58 2.75 -19.95
CA GLN A 45 -2.61 3.79 -20.09
C GLN A 45 -2.24 4.85 -21.17
N GLY A 46 -1.15 4.64 -21.90
CA GLY A 46 -0.74 5.46 -23.03
C GLY A 46 0.21 6.61 -22.73
N HIS A 47 0.88 6.64 -21.56
CA HIS A 47 1.87 7.69 -21.30
C HIS A 47 2.98 7.65 -22.38
N PRO A 48 3.31 8.76 -23.06
CA PRO A 48 4.26 8.75 -24.18
C PRO A 48 5.74 8.62 -23.79
N LEU A 49 6.08 8.61 -22.49
CA LEU A 49 7.46 8.85 -22.01
C LEU A 49 7.81 8.00 -20.77
N ILE A 50 6.93 7.93 -19.78
CA ILE A 50 7.14 7.11 -18.58
C ILE A 50 7.10 5.63 -18.96
N LYS A 51 8.11 4.88 -18.53
CA LYS A 51 8.25 3.45 -18.80
C LYS A 51 7.91 2.65 -17.56
N THR A 52 6.86 1.85 -17.61
CA THR A 52 6.38 1.02 -16.49
C THR A 52 6.33 -0.47 -16.84
N PRO A 53 7.42 -1.07 -17.35
CA PRO A 53 7.37 -2.40 -17.98
C PRO A 53 6.83 -3.50 -17.06
N ASN A 54 7.08 -3.42 -15.74
CA ASN A 54 6.55 -4.39 -14.78
C ASN A 54 5.04 -4.25 -14.54
N ILE A 55 4.53 -3.00 -14.49
CA ILE A 55 3.09 -2.74 -14.34
C ILE A 55 2.36 -3.04 -15.66
N ASP A 56 2.99 -2.73 -16.79
CA ASP A 56 2.46 -3.03 -18.12
C ASP A 56 2.34 -4.54 -18.31
N ARG A 57 3.35 -5.30 -17.87
CA ARG A 57 3.31 -6.76 -17.85
C ARG A 57 2.20 -7.28 -16.94
N LEU A 58 2.07 -6.77 -15.71
CA LEU A 58 0.99 -7.15 -14.79
C LEU A 58 -0.40 -6.89 -15.40
N ALA A 59 -0.56 -5.77 -16.10
CA ALA A 59 -1.80 -5.44 -16.80
C ALA A 59 -2.08 -6.36 -18.00
N SER A 60 -1.04 -6.84 -18.70
CA SER A 60 -1.18 -7.77 -19.82
C SER A 60 -1.42 -9.23 -19.42
N GLU A 61 -0.91 -9.63 -18.25
CA GLU A 61 -1.06 -10.99 -17.69
C GLU A 61 -2.31 -11.11 -16.79
N GLY A 62 -2.96 -9.99 -16.47
CA GLY A 62 -4.07 -9.92 -15.54
C GLY A 62 -5.26 -9.13 -16.07
N GLN A 63 -6.08 -8.63 -15.14
CA GLN A 63 -7.21 -7.75 -15.45
C GLN A 63 -6.77 -6.29 -15.31
N ARG A 64 -7.05 -5.48 -16.34
CA ARG A 64 -6.92 -4.03 -16.29
C ARG A 64 -8.30 -3.37 -16.28
N TRP A 65 -8.46 -2.32 -15.48
CA TRP A 65 -9.66 -1.50 -15.46
C TRP A 65 -9.38 -0.13 -16.09
N THR A 66 -10.26 0.31 -16.99
CA THR A 66 -10.23 1.65 -17.58
C THR A 66 -11.10 2.66 -16.84
N SER A 67 -11.92 2.17 -15.90
CA SER A 67 -12.83 2.95 -15.06
C SER A 67 -12.76 2.42 -13.62
N PHE A 68 -11.79 2.90 -12.84
CA PHE A 68 -11.58 2.54 -11.44
C PHE A 68 -11.34 3.82 -10.64
N TYR A 69 -12.08 4.01 -9.54
CA TYR A 69 -12.13 5.29 -8.82
C TYR A 69 -11.69 5.13 -7.38
N ALA A 70 -10.88 6.07 -6.90
CA ALA A 70 -10.66 6.26 -5.47
C ALA A 70 -11.94 6.82 -4.83
N SER A 71 -12.18 6.49 -3.56
CA SER A 71 -13.33 7.02 -2.80
C SER A 71 -13.20 8.52 -2.47
N TYR A 72 -11.98 9.07 -2.60
CA TYR A 72 -11.67 10.47 -2.34
C TYR A 72 -10.38 10.85 -3.07
N PHE A 73 -10.19 12.14 -3.39
CA PHE A 73 -9.04 12.67 -4.12
C PHE A 73 -7.78 12.86 -3.26
N ALA A 74 -7.86 12.59 -1.95
CA ALA A 74 -6.78 12.80 -0.98
C ALA A 74 -6.43 11.50 -0.25
N CYS A 75 -5.17 11.40 0.16
CA CYS A 75 -4.55 10.17 0.65
C CYS A 75 -5.22 9.59 1.90
N ASN A 76 -5.35 10.34 3.01
CA ASN A 76 -5.93 9.83 4.26
C ASN A 76 -7.36 9.26 4.09
N PRO A 77 -8.35 10.01 3.57
CA PRO A 77 -9.71 9.47 3.40
C PRO A 77 -9.79 8.34 2.38
N SER A 78 -8.97 8.36 1.32
CA SER A 78 -8.91 7.27 0.34
C SER A 78 -8.37 5.97 0.97
N ARG A 79 -7.32 6.05 1.78
CA ARG A 79 -6.75 4.91 2.52
C ARG A 79 -7.73 4.36 3.56
N ALA A 80 -8.39 5.23 4.31
CA ALA A 80 -9.43 4.84 5.27
C ALA A 80 -10.55 4.03 4.60
N ALA A 81 -11.02 4.50 3.44
CA ALA A 81 -12.06 3.83 2.69
C ALA A 81 -11.61 2.51 2.08
N LEU A 82 -10.38 2.44 1.55
CA LEU A 82 -9.80 1.18 1.06
C LEU A 82 -9.79 0.11 2.15
N LEU A 83 -9.31 0.47 3.35
CA LEU A 83 -9.17 -0.50 4.43
C LEU A 83 -10.49 -0.94 5.05
N THR A 84 -11.51 -0.07 5.06
CA THR A 84 -12.80 -0.35 5.74
C THR A 84 -13.93 -0.74 4.79
N GLY A 85 -13.74 -0.53 3.47
CA GLY A 85 -14.79 -0.69 2.47
C GLY A 85 -15.93 0.32 2.60
N ARG A 86 -15.71 1.47 3.27
CA ARG A 86 -16.75 2.45 3.59
C ARG A 86 -16.41 3.82 3.05
N LEU A 87 -17.44 4.60 2.71
CA LEU A 87 -17.25 5.99 2.28
C LEU A 87 -16.64 6.82 3.43
N PRO A 88 -15.67 7.71 3.16
CA PRO A 88 -14.99 8.51 4.20
C PRO A 88 -15.93 9.27 5.13
N TYR A 89 -17.06 9.76 4.60
CA TYR A 89 -18.08 10.44 5.39
C TYR A 89 -18.73 9.53 6.45
N ARG A 90 -18.93 8.24 6.14
CA ARG A 90 -19.48 7.25 7.08
C ARG A 90 -18.45 6.80 8.11
N ILE A 91 -17.18 6.84 7.76
CA ILE A 91 -16.05 6.53 8.65
C ILE A 91 -15.92 7.60 9.73
N HIS A 92 -15.91 8.87 9.33
CA HIS A 92 -15.61 9.95 10.26
C HIS A 92 -16.86 10.52 10.97
N GLN A 93 -18.08 10.19 10.52
CA GLN A 93 -19.35 10.59 11.15
C GLN A 93 -19.42 12.10 11.46
N GLY A 94 -19.06 12.93 10.49
CA GLY A 94 -19.05 14.39 10.65
C GLY A 94 -17.79 14.98 11.28
N LYS A 95 -16.83 14.14 11.72
CA LYS A 95 -15.47 14.59 12.07
C LYS A 95 -14.65 14.89 10.80
N SER A 96 -13.47 15.48 11.01
CA SER A 96 -12.51 15.74 9.95
C SER A 96 -12.22 14.48 9.12
N LEU A 97 -12.19 14.63 7.79
CA LEU A 97 -11.77 13.57 6.87
C LEU A 97 -10.28 13.27 6.93
N TRP A 98 -9.51 14.07 7.68
CA TRP A 98 -8.08 13.89 7.96
C TRP A 98 -7.83 13.26 9.34
N ALA A 99 -8.89 12.94 10.08
CA ALA A 99 -8.74 12.29 11.37
C ALA A 99 -8.20 10.85 11.19
N PRO A 100 -7.61 10.27 12.24
CA PRO A 100 -7.28 8.86 12.28
C PRO A 100 -8.49 7.96 12.02
N VAL A 101 -8.22 6.73 11.53
CA VAL A 101 -9.29 5.74 11.39
C VAL A 101 -9.78 5.33 12.78
N PRO A 102 -11.07 5.51 13.11
CA PRO A 102 -11.57 5.17 14.44
C PRO A 102 -11.50 3.66 14.70
N SER A 103 -11.13 3.25 15.91
CA SER A 103 -11.06 1.84 16.35
C SER A 103 -12.38 1.05 16.26
N ARG A 104 -13.51 1.74 16.06
CA ARG A 104 -14.82 1.11 15.82
C ARG A 104 -15.02 0.65 14.37
N GLU A 105 -14.20 1.11 13.43
CA GLU A 105 -14.19 0.57 12.07
C GLU A 105 -13.49 -0.78 12.06
N ILE A 106 -13.89 -1.65 11.14
CA ILE A 106 -13.24 -2.95 10.95
C ILE A 106 -12.49 -2.90 9.63
N THR A 107 -11.19 -3.17 9.69
CA THR A 107 -10.32 -3.12 8.52
C THR A 107 -10.16 -4.48 7.84
N ILE A 108 -9.72 -4.49 6.57
CA ILE A 108 -9.37 -5.70 5.80
C ILE A 108 -8.46 -6.66 6.60
N PRO A 109 -7.31 -6.25 7.18
CA PRO A 109 -6.45 -7.17 7.93
C PRO A 109 -7.15 -7.77 9.16
N GLU A 110 -8.00 -7.02 9.87
CA GLU A 110 -8.76 -7.56 11.00
C GLU A 110 -9.78 -8.64 10.57
N LEU A 111 -10.42 -8.45 9.42
CA LEU A 111 -11.31 -9.45 8.83
C LEU A 111 -10.54 -10.70 8.38
N LEU A 112 -9.43 -10.52 7.68
CA LEU A 112 -8.61 -11.61 7.16
C LEU A 112 -7.93 -12.41 8.29
N ARG A 113 -7.55 -11.75 9.39
CA ARG A 113 -7.01 -12.41 10.59
C ARG A 113 -7.96 -13.48 11.15
N LYS A 114 -9.29 -13.26 11.08
CA LYS A 114 -10.30 -14.27 11.50
C LYS A 114 -10.27 -15.54 10.64
N LYS A 115 -9.63 -15.51 9.47
CA LYS A 115 -9.42 -16.64 8.57
C LYS A 115 -7.99 -17.20 8.63
N GLY A 116 -7.17 -16.74 9.57
CA GLY A 116 -5.80 -17.23 9.78
C GLY A 116 -4.75 -16.57 8.89
N TYR A 117 -5.08 -15.46 8.21
CA TYR A 117 -4.08 -14.69 7.47
C TYR A 117 -3.10 -14.01 8.43
N LYS A 118 -1.86 -13.90 7.95
CA LYS A 118 -0.86 -12.95 8.46
C LYS A 118 -0.78 -11.75 7.55
N SER A 119 -0.64 -10.57 8.13
CA SER A 119 -0.79 -9.30 7.43
C SER A 119 0.38 -8.37 7.73
N ALA A 120 0.84 -7.67 6.70
CA ALA A 120 1.91 -6.69 6.79
C ALA A 120 1.49 -5.40 6.08
N CYS A 121 1.83 -4.26 6.67
CA CYS A 121 1.74 -2.94 6.04
C CYS A 121 3.16 -2.40 5.85
N ILE A 122 3.54 -2.15 4.60
CA ILE A 122 4.87 -1.63 4.26
C ILE A 122 4.68 -0.34 3.45
N GLY A 123 5.24 0.76 3.93
CA GLY A 123 5.11 2.08 3.31
C GLY A 123 4.33 3.10 4.13
N LYS A 124 3.59 3.98 3.45
CA LYS A 124 2.84 5.07 4.08
C LYS A 124 1.55 4.58 4.73
N TRP A 125 1.39 4.83 6.03
CA TRP A 125 0.15 4.54 6.75
C TRP A 125 -0.90 5.65 6.59
N HIS A 126 -0.59 6.83 7.14
CA HIS A 126 -1.38 8.06 7.05
C HIS A 126 -2.78 8.02 7.70
N LEU A 127 -2.98 7.22 8.74
CA LEU A 127 -4.28 7.04 9.42
C LEU A 127 -4.20 7.14 10.95
N GLY A 128 -3.17 7.82 11.48
CA GLY A 128 -2.91 7.98 12.91
C GLY A 128 -1.87 7.00 13.44
N MET A 129 -1.12 7.42 14.46
CA MET A 129 -0.03 6.63 15.06
C MET A 129 -0.21 6.38 16.56
N ASP A 130 -1.25 6.96 17.17
CA ASP A 130 -1.52 6.77 18.58
C ASP A 130 -2.08 5.36 18.86
N ASN A 131 -2.21 5.03 20.14
CA ASN A 131 -2.79 3.77 20.57
C ASN A 131 -4.22 3.61 20.05
N GLY A 132 -4.47 2.51 19.34
CA GLY A 132 -5.76 2.24 18.68
C GLY A 132 -5.85 2.79 17.25
N GLU A 133 -4.86 3.53 16.77
CA GLU A 133 -4.79 4.11 15.42
C GLU A 133 -3.63 3.53 14.61
N HIS A 134 -2.57 3.09 15.31
CA HIS A 134 -1.39 2.46 14.74
C HIS A 134 -1.75 1.25 13.84
N PRO A 135 -1.03 0.99 12.73
CA PRO A 135 -1.29 -0.16 11.86
C PRO A 135 -1.45 -1.50 12.61
N ASN A 136 -0.62 -1.73 13.63
CA ASN A 136 -0.68 -2.94 14.45
C ASN A 136 -1.94 -3.03 15.33
N ASP A 137 -2.49 -1.90 15.75
CA ASP A 137 -3.77 -1.86 16.47
C ASP A 137 -4.96 -1.98 15.50
N GLN A 138 -4.75 -1.64 14.23
CA GLN A 138 -5.70 -1.72 13.11
C GLN A 138 -5.52 -3.01 12.29
N GLY A 139 -5.09 -4.10 12.93
CA GLY A 139 -5.14 -5.44 12.38
C GLY A 139 -3.85 -5.99 11.77
N PHE A 140 -2.88 -5.15 11.41
CA PHE A 140 -1.64 -5.62 10.80
C PHE A 140 -0.71 -6.33 11.79
N ASP A 141 -0.26 -7.54 11.48
CA ASP A 141 0.73 -8.24 12.32
C ASP A 141 2.13 -7.58 12.25
N TYR A 142 2.44 -6.95 11.11
CA TYR A 142 3.72 -6.28 10.86
C TYR A 142 3.54 -4.89 10.23
N PHE A 143 4.34 -3.91 10.68
CA PHE A 143 4.44 -2.59 10.07
C PHE A 143 5.91 -2.19 9.84
N TYR A 144 6.18 -1.64 8.66
CA TYR A 144 7.44 -0.95 8.36
C TYR A 144 7.17 0.24 7.44
N GLY A 145 7.38 1.46 7.91
CA GLY A 145 7.07 2.61 7.07
C GLY A 145 6.90 3.93 7.78
N LEU A 146 6.30 4.89 7.08
CA LEU A 146 6.10 6.25 7.58
C LEU A 146 4.70 6.41 8.15
N ALA A 147 4.60 7.23 9.20
CA ALA A 147 3.33 7.65 9.79
C ALA A 147 2.40 8.33 8.78
N GLY A 148 2.96 9.06 7.81
CA GLY A 148 2.21 9.86 6.85
C GLY A 148 3.01 10.15 5.60
N SER A 149 2.79 11.34 5.03
CA SER A 149 3.52 11.77 3.84
C SER A 149 5.02 11.85 4.08
N ASN A 150 5.82 11.67 3.03
CA ASN A 150 7.27 11.88 3.09
C ASN A 150 7.66 13.34 2.80
N ASP A 151 6.76 14.11 2.20
CA ASP A 151 6.90 15.54 1.92
C ASP A 151 6.23 16.42 2.98
N ALA A 152 5.86 15.85 4.14
CA ALA A 152 5.27 16.54 5.29
C ALA A 152 5.44 15.69 6.57
N PRO A 153 5.67 16.27 7.77
CA PRO A 153 5.70 17.69 8.12
C PRO A 153 7.03 18.37 7.77
N ILE A 154 6.99 19.69 7.56
CA ILE A 154 8.19 20.50 7.44
C ILE A 154 8.71 20.79 8.84
N LYS A 155 10.03 20.64 9.04
CA LYS A 155 10.71 20.95 10.29
C LYS A 155 10.39 22.38 10.72
N GLN A 156 9.85 22.52 11.93
CA GLN A 156 9.47 23.82 12.47
C GLN A 156 10.69 24.75 12.54
N GLY A 157 10.51 26.00 12.12
CA GLY A 157 11.59 27.00 12.10
C GLY A 157 12.59 26.86 10.95
N SER A 158 12.40 25.93 10.02
CA SER A 158 13.26 25.80 8.82
C SER A 158 13.15 26.99 7.86
N GLY A 159 12.08 27.79 7.96
CA GLY A 159 11.77 28.85 6.98
C GLY A 159 11.45 28.30 5.58
N PHE A 160 11.24 26.99 5.45
CA PHE A 160 11.05 26.36 4.15
C PHE A 160 9.65 26.64 3.58
N GLU A 161 9.61 27.31 2.44
CA GLU A 161 8.38 27.60 1.71
C GLU A 161 8.05 26.48 0.71
N ARG A 162 6.80 26.03 0.71
CA ARG A 162 6.32 25.00 -0.23
C ARG A 162 6.08 25.59 -1.63
N THR A 163 7.15 25.69 -2.41
CA THR A 163 7.08 25.93 -3.85
C THR A 163 7.58 24.70 -4.61
N TYR A 164 7.23 24.58 -5.89
CA TYR A 164 7.73 23.48 -6.73
C TYR A 164 9.27 23.44 -6.73
N GLU A 165 9.91 24.59 -6.95
CA GLU A 165 11.37 24.68 -7.00
C GLU A 165 12.02 24.35 -5.66
N ASN A 166 11.42 24.79 -4.55
CA ASN A 166 11.96 24.49 -3.23
C ASN A 166 11.85 23.00 -2.90
N ILE A 167 10.70 22.37 -3.17
CA ILE A 167 10.51 20.92 -2.95
C ILE A 167 11.47 20.10 -3.83
N ARG A 168 11.59 20.48 -5.11
CA ARG A 168 12.48 19.81 -6.06
C ARG A 168 13.94 19.80 -5.60
N ASN A 169 14.38 20.85 -4.93
CA ASN A 169 15.76 21.03 -4.47
C ASN A 169 15.90 20.89 -2.94
N ALA A 170 14.88 20.37 -2.25
CA ALA A 170 14.84 20.34 -0.80
C ALA A 170 15.93 19.41 -0.24
N PRO A 171 16.73 19.87 0.74
CA PRO A 171 17.53 18.98 1.57
C PRO A 171 16.65 17.96 2.29
N PHE A 172 17.13 16.71 2.43
CA PHE A 172 16.32 15.63 3.01
C PHE A 172 15.92 15.88 4.47
N ASP A 173 16.70 16.68 5.21
CA ASP A 173 16.52 17.00 6.62
C ASP A 173 15.55 18.16 6.89
N VAL A 174 14.95 18.73 5.83
CA VAL A 174 13.85 19.70 5.94
C VAL A 174 12.55 19.05 6.36
N PHE A 175 12.37 17.76 6.07
CA PHE A 175 11.16 17.02 6.40
C PHE A 175 11.36 16.24 7.69
N ASP A 176 10.51 16.53 8.68
CA ASP A 176 10.56 15.93 10.00
C ASP A 176 9.74 14.63 9.99
N ILE A 177 10.28 13.63 9.31
CA ILE A 177 9.63 12.34 9.09
C ILE A 177 10.43 11.22 9.75
N GLN A 178 9.70 10.33 10.43
CA GLN A 178 10.27 9.17 11.12
C GLN A 178 9.91 7.87 10.38
N LEU A 179 10.87 6.96 10.30
CA LEU A 179 10.65 5.60 9.80
C LEU A 179 10.43 4.67 10.98
N PHE A 180 9.35 3.91 10.92
CA PHE A 180 8.95 2.99 11.97
C PHE A 180 9.18 1.54 11.56
N ARG A 181 9.48 0.70 12.55
CA ARG A 181 9.28 -0.75 12.51
C ARG A 181 8.42 -1.13 13.71
N GLN A 182 7.29 -1.78 13.45
CA GLN A 182 6.24 -1.93 14.44
C GLN A 182 5.92 -0.56 15.06
N LYS A 183 5.89 -0.43 16.39
CA LYS A 183 5.61 0.84 17.08
C LYS A 183 6.86 1.69 17.38
N GLU A 184 8.03 1.25 16.96
CA GLU A 184 9.30 1.91 17.29
C GLU A 184 9.81 2.75 16.10
N SER A 185 10.18 4.00 16.36
CA SER A 185 10.97 4.80 15.40
C SER A 185 12.38 4.21 15.32
N ILE A 186 12.81 3.88 14.11
CA ILE A 186 14.15 3.35 13.84
C ILE A 186 15.05 4.37 13.15
N GLU A 187 14.50 5.50 12.70
CA GLU A 187 15.24 6.61 12.09
C GLU A 187 14.38 7.89 12.13
N ASP A 188 14.88 8.96 12.74
CA ASP A 188 14.13 10.20 12.96
C ASP A 188 14.33 11.26 11.85
N VAL A 189 15.35 11.10 11.01
CA VAL A 189 15.61 11.97 9.86
C VAL A 189 15.81 11.10 8.63
N VAL A 190 14.70 10.81 7.94
CA VAL A 190 14.68 9.82 6.87
C VAL A 190 15.15 10.41 5.54
N LYS A 191 16.11 9.74 4.92
CA LYS A 191 16.48 9.99 3.52
C LYS A 191 15.43 9.44 2.56
N GLN A 192 14.62 10.34 2.00
CA GLN A 192 13.45 9.99 1.18
C GLN A 192 13.79 9.21 -0.09
N ASP A 193 14.93 9.48 -0.71
CA ASP A 193 15.44 8.81 -1.91
C ASP A 193 15.67 7.30 -1.69
N LEU A 194 15.87 6.88 -0.43
CA LEU A 194 16.06 5.48 -0.08
C LEU A 194 14.74 4.73 0.20
N LEU A 195 13.60 5.42 0.32
CA LEU A 195 12.33 4.81 0.73
C LEU A 195 11.90 3.67 -0.21
N THR A 196 11.92 3.91 -1.53
CA THR A 196 11.55 2.89 -2.52
C THR A 196 12.42 1.64 -2.40
N HIS A 197 13.74 1.81 -2.23
CA HIS A 197 14.65 0.69 -2.08
C HIS A 197 14.36 -0.09 -0.79
N ARG A 198 14.20 0.61 0.33
CA ARG A 198 13.94 0.01 1.64
C ARG A 198 12.61 -0.73 1.68
N TYR A 199 11.53 -0.15 1.16
CA TYR A 199 10.22 -0.83 1.08
C TYR A 199 10.26 -2.05 0.18
N THR A 200 10.98 -1.98 -0.93
CA THR A 200 11.16 -3.13 -1.82
C THR A 200 11.91 -4.26 -1.11
N GLN A 201 13.01 -3.95 -0.41
CA GLN A 201 13.75 -4.94 0.37
C GLN A 201 12.93 -5.53 1.50
N GLU A 202 12.13 -4.71 2.18
CA GLU A 202 11.30 -5.18 3.29
C GLU A 202 10.15 -6.08 2.81
N ALA A 203 9.56 -5.79 1.66
CA ALA A 203 8.42 -6.53 1.11
C ALA A 203 8.76 -7.93 0.59
N VAL A 204 10.04 -8.27 0.43
CA VAL A 204 10.50 -9.57 -0.12
C VAL A 204 11.23 -10.44 0.91
N LYS A 205 11.24 -10.05 2.19
CA LYS A 205 11.74 -10.88 3.30
C LYS A 205 10.71 -11.92 3.71
#